data_AF-A0A2U0S1V0-F1
#
_entry.id   AF-A0A2U0S1V0-F1
#
_cell.length_a   1.000
_cell.length_b   1.000
_cell.length_c   1.000
_cell.angle_alpha   90.00
_cell.angle_beta   90.00
_cell.angle_gamma   90.00
#
_symmetry.space_group_name_H-M   'P 1'
#
loop_
_entity.id
_entity.type
_entity.pdbx_description
1 polymer ?
#
loop_
_entity_poly.entity_id
_entity_poly.type
_entity_poly.pdbx_seq_one_letter_code
_entity_poly.pdbx_strand_id
1 'polypeptide(L)'
;MNRIKIITVFIVAIILLSASVVVWNSSYNQNLSNQETFYVGVTYCGDSVSEAKQLIDKVKNYTNLFVIQSGSLQREPDKLNEICDYAVDSDLSFIIYFGSQHWNYRNNWLQTFDERWADKFLGVYFGDELAGKMLDGDVSFWDSSTNGEIKKMANGSVSCYLPDKSVVTFQSNGDLLVTTHDFYEEGNSTFLNIIFATFYPNGTISAKIQERNNPPIPMDNYTTTYSYEELLSNRPFQTCDETTDMFVDCHNSNLERGMYLNIDFTTFTSDYALYWFDYLCGYDVILTQVGWNHTLEHDIALVRGAANLQNKEWGAIITWKYNNLPYLDTGEAILNQLTTAYTTGAKYGIIFNYAQNMTGPYGTLQEEHFVALEQFWNDVLQNPELKQGSISSEAVLVLPNNYAWGMRKPEDTIWGLWEADEQSEQIWAWRNYLLQEYGLNLDIVYEDPEFPVEEKYDTVFYWNQTL
;
A
#
# COMPACT_ATOMS: atom_id res chain seq x y z
N MET A 1 36.73 62.91 -24.07
CA MET A 1 35.70 62.47 -23.11
C MET A 1 36.20 62.75 -21.70
N ASN A 2 35.50 63.53 -20.88
CA ASN A 2 35.98 63.92 -19.54
C ASN A 2 36.30 62.68 -18.70
N ARG A 3 37.49 62.62 -18.07
CA ARG A 3 37.91 61.50 -17.20
C ARG A 3 36.83 61.11 -16.18
N ILE A 4 36.07 62.09 -15.69
CA ILE A 4 34.93 61.89 -14.79
C ILE A 4 33.84 61.01 -15.45
N LYS A 5 33.49 61.24 -16.72
CA LYS A 5 32.46 60.44 -17.43
C LYS A 5 32.90 58.99 -17.62
N ILE A 6 34.19 58.74 -17.87
CA ILE A 6 34.72 57.37 -18.00
C ILE A 6 34.65 56.65 -16.66
N ILE A 7 35.04 57.31 -15.57
CA ILE A 7 34.98 56.73 -14.22
C ILE A 7 33.52 56.45 -13.82
N THR A 8 32.60 57.36 -14.10
CA THR A 8 31.17 57.16 -13.81
C THR A 8 30.59 55.96 -14.58
N VAL A 9 30.88 55.83 -15.87
CA VAL A 9 30.41 54.69 -16.67
C VAL A 9 30.99 53.38 -16.14
N PHE A 10 32.26 53.36 -15.74
CA PHE A 10 32.91 52.18 -15.20
C PHE A 10 32.31 51.75 -13.85
N ILE A 11 32.04 52.71 -12.95
CA ILE A 11 31.39 52.45 -11.66
C ILE A 11 29.96 51.92 -11.87
N VAL A 12 29.19 52.52 -12.78
CA VAL A 12 27.82 52.05 -13.09
C VAL A 12 27.85 50.64 -13.67
N ALA A 13 28.81 50.33 -14.55
CA ALA A 13 28.96 48.97 -15.10
C ALA A 13 29.29 47.94 -14.01
N ILE A 14 30.16 48.27 -13.04
CA ILE A 14 30.48 47.38 -11.91
C ILE A 14 29.26 47.15 -11.02
N ILE A 15 28.49 48.22 -10.73
CA ILE A 15 27.27 48.11 -9.91
C ILE A 15 26.20 47.27 -10.61
N LEU A 16 26.05 47.43 -11.93
CA LEU A 16 25.12 46.62 -12.71
C LEU A 16 25.56 45.15 -12.74
N LEU A 17 26.85 44.87 -12.92
CA LEU A 17 27.39 43.50 -12.90
C LEU A 17 27.17 42.83 -11.54
N SER A 18 27.48 43.53 -10.44
CA SER A 18 27.29 42.99 -9.09
C SER A 18 25.82 42.77 -8.76
N ALA A 19 24.93 43.69 -9.17
CA ALA A 19 23.49 43.50 -9.03
C ALA A 19 22.98 42.29 -9.82
N SER A 20 23.45 42.07 -11.05
CA SER A 20 23.06 40.89 -11.84
C SER A 20 23.56 39.57 -11.23
N VAL A 21 24.75 39.54 -10.62
CA VAL A 21 25.25 38.36 -9.91
C VAL A 21 24.41 38.07 -8.66
N VAL A 22 24.01 39.09 -7.90
CA VAL A 22 23.16 38.93 -6.72
C VAL A 22 21.77 38.44 -7.10
N VAL A 23 21.16 38.98 -8.15
CA VAL A 23 19.84 38.53 -8.65
C VAL A 23 19.91 37.11 -9.19
N TRP A 24 20.97 36.75 -9.92
CA TRP A 24 21.17 35.39 -10.42
C TRP A 24 21.36 34.40 -9.27
N ASN A 25 22.22 34.69 -8.28
CA ASN A 25 22.39 33.84 -7.10
C ASN A 25 21.13 33.74 -6.25
N SER A 26 20.37 34.83 -6.09
CA SER A 26 19.10 34.80 -5.36
C SER A 26 18.05 33.95 -6.08
N SER A 27 17.97 34.03 -7.41
CA SER A 27 17.02 33.23 -8.21
C SER A 27 17.45 31.76 -8.26
N TYR A 28 18.75 31.49 -8.36
CA TYR A 28 19.32 30.14 -8.30
C TYR A 28 19.09 29.48 -6.93
N ASN A 29 19.33 30.22 -5.84
CA ASN A 29 19.08 29.73 -4.49
C ASN A 29 17.58 29.57 -4.17
N GLN A 30 16.70 30.43 -4.72
CA GLN A 30 15.25 30.22 -4.62
C GLN A 30 14.78 28.97 -5.38
N ASN A 31 15.36 28.68 -6.54
CA ASN A 31 15.04 27.45 -7.28
C ASN A 31 15.54 26.19 -6.55
N LEU A 32 16.68 26.27 -5.85
CA LEU A 32 17.17 25.21 -4.97
C LEU A 32 16.32 25.04 -3.70
N SER A 33 15.79 26.13 -3.12
CA SER A 33 14.94 26.07 -1.93
C SER A 33 13.50 25.65 -2.21
N ASN A 34 13.08 25.66 -3.47
CA ASN A 34 11.73 25.28 -3.90
C ASN A 34 11.64 23.85 -4.45
N GLN A 35 12.75 23.09 -4.46
CA GLN A 35 12.71 21.68 -4.82
C GLN A 35 12.18 20.90 -3.62
N GLU A 36 11.07 20.19 -3.80
CA GLU A 36 10.53 19.30 -2.78
C GLU A 36 11.58 18.23 -2.42
N THR A 37 11.66 17.91 -1.13
CA THR A 37 12.60 16.90 -0.63
C THR A 37 12.15 15.51 -1.06
N PHE A 38 12.99 14.82 -1.83
CA PHE A 38 12.87 13.38 -2.03
C PHE A 38 13.43 12.63 -0.82
N TYR A 39 12.67 11.70 -0.25
CA TYR A 39 13.08 10.90 0.90
C TYR A 39 13.56 9.52 0.47
N VAL A 40 14.84 9.23 0.67
CA VAL A 40 15.46 7.95 0.34
C VAL A 40 16.02 7.26 1.58
N GLY A 41 15.76 5.97 1.72
CA GLY A 41 16.11 5.25 2.94
C GLY A 41 15.97 3.74 2.87
N VAL A 42 16.11 3.13 4.05
CA VAL A 42 15.95 1.69 4.26
C VAL A 42 14.98 1.44 5.40
N THR A 43 14.34 0.28 5.37
CA THR A 43 13.59 -0.22 6.52
C THR A 43 14.52 -0.91 7.51
N TYR A 44 14.14 -0.91 8.78
CA TYR A 44 14.71 -1.77 9.82
C TYR A 44 13.61 -2.67 10.39
N CYS A 45 13.73 -3.97 10.14
CA CYS A 45 12.73 -4.96 10.53
C CYS A 45 13.19 -5.90 11.66
N GLY A 46 14.37 -5.63 12.25
CA GLY A 46 14.92 -6.38 13.38
C GLY A 46 14.33 -5.95 14.73
N ASP A 47 14.81 -6.51 15.84
CA ASP A 47 14.25 -6.31 17.18
C ASP A 47 15.22 -5.65 18.19
N SER A 48 16.34 -5.11 17.70
CA SER A 48 17.46 -4.64 18.52
C SER A 48 17.79 -3.17 18.25
N VAL A 49 17.76 -2.36 19.31
CA VAL A 49 18.19 -0.94 19.26
C VAL A 49 19.64 -0.82 18.78
N SER A 50 20.53 -1.70 19.25
CA SER A 50 21.95 -1.68 18.87
C SER A 50 22.14 -1.92 17.38
N GLU A 51 21.39 -2.85 16.80
CA GLU A 51 21.46 -3.16 15.37
C GLU A 51 20.83 -2.07 14.51
N ALA A 52 19.72 -1.48 14.95
CA ALA A 52 19.14 -0.31 14.28
C ALA A 52 20.14 0.85 14.17
N LYS A 53 20.86 1.16 15.27
CA LYS A 53 21.90 2.19 15.27
C LYS A 53 23.06 1.87 14.31
N GLN A 54 23.47 0.60 14.24
CA GLN A 54 24.50 0.17 13.28
C GLN A 54 24.05 0.35 11.83
N LEU A 55 22.78 0.06 11.52
CA LEU A 55 22.24 0.31 10.18
C LEU A 55 22.18 1.82 9.87
N ILE A 56 21.72 2.64 10.82
CA ILE A 56 21.74 4.11 10.69
C ILE A 56 23.16 4.61 10.40
N ASP A 57 24.15 4.16 11.18
CA ASP A 57 25.55 4.54 10.97
C ASP A 57 26.07 4.15 9.59
N LYS A 58 25.62 3.01 9.05
CA LYS A 58 26.00 2.55 7.72
C LYS A 58 25.44 3.46 6.62
N VAL A 59 24.21 3.99 6.76
CA VAL A 59 23.47 4.66 5.67
C VAL A 59 23.36 6.19 5.77
N LYS A 60 23.57 6.78 6.94
CA LYS A 60 23.24 8.20 7.23
C LYS A 60 23.94 9.25 6.35
N ASN A 61 25.03 8.90 5.68
CA ASN A 61 25.77 9.85 4.83
C ASN A 61 25.25 9.92 3.38
N TYR A 62 24.32 9.04 3.01
CA TYR A 62 23.77 8.94 1.66
C TYR A 62 22.28 8.58 1.65
N THR A 63 21.61 8.84 2.77
CA THR A 63 20.15 8.71 2.94
C THR A 63 19.66 9.84 3.82
N ASN A 64 18.36 10.13 3.78
CA ASN A 64 17.69 11.12 4.64
C ASN A 64 16.43 10.56 5.31
N LEU A 65 16.17 9.26 5.16
CA LEU A 65 15.02 8.55 5.72
C LEU A 65 15.43 7.23 6.38
N PHE A 66 14.83 6.93 7.52
CA PHE A 66 14.91 5.63 8.19
C PHE A 66 13.51 5.12 8.57
N VAL A 67 13.12 3.94 8.10
CA VAL A 67 11.78 3.40 8.36
C VAL A 67 11.86 2.29 9.40
N ILE A 68 11.20 2.46 10.55
CA ILE A 68 11.21 1.47 11.62
C ILE A 68 10.04 0.50 11.39
N GLN A 69 10.31 -0.60 10.69
CA GLN A 69 9.32 -1.62 10.30
C GLN A 69 9.47 -2.91 11.11
N SER A 70 9.51 -2.77 12.43
CA SER A 70 9.72 -3.90 13.35
C SER A 70 8.47 -4.28 14.12
N GLY A 71 7.97 -5.49 13.91
CA GLY A 71 6.77 -5.99 14.59
C GLY A 71 6.93 -6.13 16.12
N SER A 72 8.11 -6.52 16.60
CA SER A 72 8.37 -6.65 18.04
C SER A 72 8.56 -5.30 18.72
N LEU A 73 9.30 -4.37 18.09
CA LEU A 73 9.57 -3.04 18.66
C LEU A 73 8.33 -2.16 18.77
N GLN A 74 7.28 -2.42 17.98
CA GLN A 74 5.97 -1.75 18.11
C GLN A 74 5.38 -1.81 19.53
N ARG A 75 5.80 -2.79 20.34
CA ARG A 75 5.30 -3.00 21.71
C ARG A 75 6.25 -2.44 22.79
N GLU A 76 7.35 -1.83 22.38
CA GLU A 76 8.43 -1.37 23.26
C GLU A 76 8.69 0.13 23.02
N PRO A 77 7.81 1.03 23.52
CA PRO A 77 7.85 2.46 23.20
C PRO A 77 9.18 3.12 23.58
N ASP A 78 9.81 2.71 24.68
CA ASP A 78 11.11 3.26 25.10
C ASP A 78 12.23 2.93 24.10
N LYS A 79 12.25 1.69 23.58
CA LYS A 79 13.22 1.27 22.56
C LYS A 79 12.96 1.98 21.23
N LEU A 80 11.69 2.12 20.87
CA LEU A 80 11.28 2.83 19.66
C LEU A 80 11.74 4.29 19.71
N ASN A 81 11.50 4.96 20.84
CA ASN A 81 11.94 6.34 21.08
C ASN A 81 13.47 6.47 21.00
N GLU A 82 14.22 5.52 21.58
CA GLU A 82 15.68 5.54 21.52
C GLU A 82 16.22 5.43 20.08
N ILE A 83 15.55 4.64 19.22
CA ILE A 83 15.91 4.54 17.80
C ILE A 83 15.55 5.83 17.06
N CYS A 84 14.37 6.40 17.32
CA CYS A 84 13.92 7.66 16.70
C CYS A 84 14.86 8.81 17.05
N ASP A 85 15.25 8.93 18.33
CA ASP A 85 16.23 9.93 18.78
C ASP A 85 17.55 9.80 18.03
N TYR A 86 18.04 8.57 17.92
CA TYR A 86 19.31 8.34 17.24
C TYR A 86 19.25 8.63 15.74
N ALA A 87 18.11 8.36 15.09
CA ALA A 87 17.88 8.71 13.69
C ALA A 87 17.89 10.24 13.51
N VAL A 88 17.18 10.97 14.38
CA VAL A 88 17.13 12.45 14.36
C VAL A 88 18.48 13.07 14.66
N ASP A 89 19.21 12.57 15.67
CA ASP A 89 20.58 12.99 15.98
C ASP A 89 21.57 12.71 14.83
N SER A 90 21.21 11.77 13.94
CA SER A 90 21.93 11.45 12.71
C SER A 90 21.41 12.20 11.49
N ASP A 91 20.57 13.22 11.68
CA ASP A 91 19.93 14.07 10.66
C ASP A 91 18.94 13.34 9.73
N LEU A 92 18.50 12.13 10.10
CA LEU A 92 17.51 11.36 9.34
C LEU A 92 16.09 11.72 9.76
N SER A 93 15.19 11.76 8.78
CA SER A 93 13.75 11.70 9.03
C SER A 93 13.34 10.24 9.22
N PHE A 94 12.17 9.98 9.82
CA PHE A 94 11.72 8.62 10.06
C PHE A 94 10.21 8.42 9.89
N ILE A 95 9.86 7.18 9.58
CA ILE A 95 8.50 6.65 9.51
C ILE A 95 8.42 5.44 10.44
N ILE A 96 7.31 5.26 11.13
CA ILE A 96 7.09 4.10 12.03
C ILE A 96 5.97 3.23 11.51
N TYR A 97 6.23 1.93 11.44
CA TYR A 97 5.21 0.94 11.09
C TYR A 97 4.42 0.45 12.31
N PHE A 98 3.11 0.35 12.17
CA PHE A 98 2.20 -0.40 13.04
C PHE A 98 1.30 -1.31 12.20
N GLY A 99 1.17 -2.58 12.60
CA GLY A 99 0.21 -3.48 11.96
C GLY A 99 -1.24 -3.04 12.16
N SER A 100 -2.14 -3.38 11.24
CA SER A 100 -3.57 -3.01 11.32
C SER A 100 -4.24 -3.49 12.63
N GLN A 101 -3.83 -4.65 13.14
CA GLN A 101 -4.28 -5.23 14.42
C GLN A 101 -3.65 -4.58 15.66
N HIS A 102 -2.78 -3.59 15.49
CA HIS A 102 -1.96 -2.97 16.53
C HIS A 102 -2.28 -1.48 16.73
N TRP A 103 -3.49 -1.07 16.36
CA TRP A 103 -4.00 0.30 16.54
C TRP A 103 -3.86 0.82 17.98
N ASN A 104 -4.02 -0.04 18.98
CA ASN A 104 -3.85 0.32 20.39
C ASN A 104 -2.40 0.70 20.73
N TYR A 105 -1.40 -0.02 20.17
CA TYR A 105 0.02 0.30 20.37
C TYR A 105 0.38 1.61 19.67
N ARG A 106 -0.09 1.81 18.43
CA ARG A 106 0.02 3.07 17.69
C ARG A 106 -0.48 4.25 18.53
N ASN A 107 -1.73 4.15 19.00
CA ASN A 107 -2.37 5.26 19.73
C ASN A 107 -1.69 5.54 21.07
N ASN A 108 -1.26 4.50 21.80
CA ASN A 108 -0.51 4.67 23.03
C ASN A 108 0.86 5.33 22.80
N TRP A 109 1.55 4.98 21.71
CA TRP A 109 2.82 5.61 21.36
C TRP A 109 2.62 7.07 20.94
N LEU A 110 1.61 7.36 20.11
CA LEU A 110 1.25 8.72 19.70
C LEU A 110 0.82 9.62 20.88
N GLN A 111 0.30 9.07 21.98
CA GLN A 111 0.06 9.86 23.21
C GLN A 111 1.35 10.39 23.84
N THR A 112 2.47 9.74 23.58
CA THR A 112 3.80 10.17 24.04
C THR A 112 4.52 11.04 23.02
N PHE A 113 3.95 11.21 21.83
CA PHE A 113 4.44 12.12 20.80
C PHE A 113 4.06 13.55 21.21
N ASP A 114 5.00 14.25 21.83
CA ASP A 114 4.89 15.63 22.29
C ASP A 114 5.54 16.61 21.29
N GLU A 115 5.48 16.29 20.00
CA GLU A 115 6.15 17.03 18.90
C GLU A 115 7.68 17.10 19.01
N ARG A 116 8.31 16.33 19.91
CA ARG A 116 9.78 16.32 20.15
C ARG A 116 10.67 16.13 18.91
N TRP A 117 10.15 15.52 17.85
CA TRP A 117 10.91 15.26 16.61
C TRP A 117 10.53 16.20 15.46
N ALA A 118 9.63 17.18 15.70
CA ALA A 118 9.22 18.20 14.74
C ALA A 118 8.99 17.63 13.32
N ASP A 119 9.68 18.17 12.33
CA ASP A 119 9.60 17.82 10.91
C ASP A 119 10.37 16.54 10.53
N LYS A 120 11.12 15.93 11.47
CA LYS A 120 11.81 14.66 11.22
C LYS A 120 10.89 13.45 11.36
N PHE A 121 9.77 13.56 12.08
CA PHE A 121 8.74 12.52 12.06
C PHE A 121 7.84 12.72 10.85
N LEU A 122 7.96 11.84 9.85
CA LEU A 122 7.19 11.98 8.61
C LEU A 122 5.80 11.38 8.69
N GLY A 123 5.56 10.45 9.63
CA GLY A 123 4.24 9.87 9.87
C GLY A 123 4.26 8.38 10.17
N VAL A 124 3.09 7.77 10.05
CA VAL A 124 2.83 6.39 10.45
C VAL A 124 2.50 5.52 9.25
N TYR A 125 3.30 4.47 9.06
CA TYR A 125 2.97 3.35 8.17
C TYR A 125 2.02 2.40 8.90
N PHE A 126 0.75 2.38 8.50
CA PHE A 126 -0.28 1.64 9.20
C PHE A 126 -1.03 0.69 8.28
N GLY A 127 -1.01 -0.61 8.58
CA GLY A 127 -1.59 -1.60 7.67
C GLY A 127 -0.73 -1.80 6.43
N ASP A 128 -0.50 -3.04 6.07
CA ASP A 128 0.39 -3.43 4.99
C ASP A 128 -0.39 -4.27 3.99
N GLU A 129 -0.28 -3.95 2.70
CA GLU A 129 -0.88 -4.68 1.56
C GLU A 129 -2.39 -4.90 1.70
N LEU A 130 -3.15 -3.86 2.04
CA LEU A 130 -4.58 -4.01 2.31
C LEU A 130 -5.35 -4.48 1.07
N ALA A 131 -5.16 -3.79 -0.05
CA ALA A 131 -5.84 -4.09 -1.30
C ALA A 131 -5.26 -5.35 -1.97
N GLY A 132 -3.95 -5.55 -1.89
CA GLY A 132 -3.31 -6.79 -2.30
C GLY A 132 -3.85 -8.02 -1.54
N LYS A 133 -3.95 -7.94 -0.21
CA LYS A 133 -4.56 -9.01 0.60
C LYS A 133 -6.03 -9.22 0.27
N MET A 134 -6.74 -8.19 -0.16
CA MET A 134 -8.11 -8.37 -0.65
C MET A 134 -8.13 -9.26 -1.91
N LEU A 135 -7.17 -9.12 -2.83
CA LEU A 135 -7.04 -10.02 -3.98
C LEU A 135 -6.67 -11.45 -3.56
N ASP A 136 -5.57 -11.62 -2.83
CA ASP A 136 -4.92 -12.94 -2.71
C ASP A 136 -5.10 -13.63 -1.36
N GLY A 137 -5.43 -12.85 -0.34
CA GLY A 137 -5.33 -13.27 1.05
C GLY A 137 -6.68 -13.60 1.68
N ASP A 138 -6.55 -14.01 2.95
CA ASP A 138 -7.66 -14.03 3.89
C ASP A 138 -7.80 -12.62 4.50
N VAL A 139 -8.99 -12.05 4.40
CA VAL A 139 -9.32 -10.74 5.00
C VAL A 139 -10.61 -10.82 5.78
N SER A 140 -10.69 -9.97 6.80
CA SER A 140 -11.80 -9.95 7.75
C SER A 140 -12.39 -8.55 7.85
N PHE A 141 -13.71 -8.47 7.77
CA PHE A 141 -14.49 -7.25 7.91
C PHE A 141 -15.47 -7.41 9.07
N TRP A 142 -15.73 -6.32 9.77
CA TRP A 142 -16.73 -6.32 10.83
C TRP A 142 -18.10 -5.97 10.26
N ASP A 143 -19.08 -6.84 10.48
CA ASP A 143 -20.47 -6.61 10.13
C ASP A 143 -21.27 -6.20 11.37
N SER A 144 -21.65 -4.93 11.40
CA SER A 144 -22.44 -4.36 12.49
C SER A 144 -23.87 -4.91 12.55
N SER A 145 -24.43 -5.39 11.44
CA SER A 145 -25.81 -5.87 11.37
C SER A 145 -25.99 -7.22 12.09
N THR A 146 -24.99 -8.09 11.97
CA THR A 146 -24.96 -9.41 12.63
C THR A 146 -24.12 -9.40 13.92
N ASN A 147 -23.44 -8.28 14.22
CA ASN A 147 -22.41 -8.18 15.26
C ASN A 147 -21.39 -9.32 15.12
N GLY A 148 -20.96 -9.53 13.88
CA GLY A 148 -20.18 -10.67 13.43
C GLY A 148 -19.03 -10.26 12.52
N GLU A 149 -18.23 -11.24 12.14
CA GLU A 149 -17.12 -11.08 11.21
C GLU A 149 -17.51 -11.68 9.86
N ILE A 150 -17.28 -10.93 8.78
CA ILE A 150 -17.27 -11.44 7.41
C ILE A 150 -15.82 -11.80 7.07
N LYS A 151 -15.56 -13.02 6.58
CA LYS A 151 -14.24 -13.43 6.12
C LYS A 151 -14.27 -13.73 4.64
N LYS A 152 -13.41 -13.07 3.86
CA LYS A 152 -13.05 -13.53 2.52
C LYS A 152 -11.78 -14.36 2.65
N MET A 153 -11.77 -15.54 2.05
CA MET A 153 -10.63 -16.46 2.03
C MET A 153 -9.85 -16.33 0.73
N ALA A 154 -8.57 -16.70 0.73
CA ALA A 154 -7.69 -16.68 -0.44
C ALA A 154 -8.23 -17.43 -1.67
N ASN A 155 -9.09 -18.43 -1.47
CA ASN A 155 -9.73 -19.19 -2.54
C ASN A 155 -11.02 -18.57 -3.10
N GLY A 156 -11.33 -17.32 -2.72
CA GLY A 156 -12.54 -16.59 -3.12
C GLY A 156 -13.81 -16.98 -2.37
N SER A 157 -13.74 -17.93 -1.44
CA SER A 157 -14.88 -18.24 -0.56
C SER A 157 -15.12 -17.08 0.40
N VAL A 158 -16.37 -16.89 0.81
CA VAL A 158 -16.78 -15.86 1.78
C VAL A 158 -17.54 -16.54 2.90
N SER A 159 -17.31 -16.17 4.16
CA SER A 159 -18.14 -16.60 5.28
C SER A 159 -18.66 -15.42 6.10
N CYS A 160 -19.86 -15.56 6.64
CA CYS A 160 -20.48 -14.57 7.51
C CYS A 160 -21.42 -15.23 8.52
N TYR A 161 -21.84 -14.47 9.53
CA TYR A 161 -22.82 -14.91 10.51
C TYR A 161 -24.25 -14.72 10.00
N LEU A 162 -25.11 -15.68 10.30
CA LEU A 162 -26.56 -15.58 10.16
C LEU A 162 -27.18 -15.00 11.44
N PRO A 163 -28.44 -14.49 11.39
CA PRO A 163 -29.11 -13.91 12.57
C PRO A 163 -29.22 -14.86 13.77
N ASP A 164 -29.26 -16.17 13.54
CA ASP A 164 -29.29 -17.20 14.59
C ASP A 164 -27.89 -17.59 15.11
N LYS A 165 -26.84 -16.89 14.68
CA LYS A 165 -25.42 -17.12 14.98
C LYS A 165 -24.81 -18.37 14.33
N SER A 166 -25.51 -19.05 13.44
CA SER A 166 -24.88 -19.98 12.51
C SER A 166 -23.92 -19.24 11.59
N VAL A 167 -22.95 -19.93 11.01
CA VAL A 167 -22.02 -19.38 10.03
C VAL A 167 -22.34 -19.99 8.67
N VAL A 168 -22.52 -19.16 7.65
CA VAL A 168 -22.62 -19.63 6.27
C VAL A 168 -21.30 -19.34 5.55
N THR A 169 -20.81 -20.31 4.78
CA THR A 169 -19.67 -20.16 3.88
C THR A 169 -20.14 -20.36 2.43
N PHE A 170 -20.04 -19.30 1.64
CA PHE A 170 -20.28 -19.26 0.20
C PHE A 170 -19.01 -19.73 -0.52
N GLN A 171 -19.04 -20.92 -1.12
CA GLN A 171 -17.90 -21.47 -1.86
C GLN A 171 -17.90 -21.00 -3.31
N SER A 172 -16.73 -20.96 -3.93
CA SER A 172 -16.56 -20.55 -5.33
C SER A 172 -17.24 -21.49 -6.33
N ASN A 173 -17.49 -22.75 -5.96
CA ASN A 173 -18.25 -23.70 -6.78
C ASN A 173 -19.78 -23.53 -6.70
N GLY A 174 -20.28 -22.57 -5.91
CA GLY A 174 -21.69 -22.30 -5.69
C GLY A 174 -22.33 -23.07 -4.52
N ASP A 175 -21.60 -23.96 -3.85
CA ASP A 175 -22.10 -24.66 -2.66
C ASP A 175 -22.12 -23.72 -1.45
N LEU A 176 -23.15 -23.83 -0.62
CA LEU A 176 -23.27 -23.07 0.63
C LEU A 176 -23.13 -24.01 1.81
N LEU A 177 -22.10 -23.81 2.64
CA LEU A 177 -21.89 -24.59 3.86
C LEU A 177 -22.37 -23.80 5.07
N VAL A 178 -23.46 -24.25 5.69
CA VAL A 178 -23.95 -23.72 6.95
C VAL A 178 -23.40 -24.57 8.11
N THR A 179 -22.77 -23.90 9.06
CA THR A 179 -22.26 -24.48 10.30
C THR A 179 -23.05 -23.93 11.48
N THR A 180 -23.79 -24.81 12.16
CA THR A 180 -24.59 -24.46 13.35
C THR A 180 -23.98 -25.09 14.58
N HIS A 181 -23.89 -24.28 15.66
CA HIS A 181 -23.41 -24.72 16.96
C HIS A 181 -24.61 -24.96 17.88
N ASP A 182 -24.89 -26.22 18.20
CA ASP A 182 -25.98 -26.61 19.08
C ASP A 182 -25.45 -27.02 20.45
N PHE A 183 -25.88 -26.30 21.49
CA PHE A 183 -25.44 -26.52 22.87
C PHE A 183 -26.52 -27.28 23.63
N TYR A 184 -26.14 -28.42 24.22
CA TYR A 184 -27.05 -29.21 25.04
C TYR A 184 -26.46 -29.49 26.42
N GLU A 185 -27.33 -29.67 27.40
CA GLU A 185 -26.96 -30.01 28.77
C GLU A 185 -27.15 -31.51 29.02
N GLU A 186 -26.14 -32.14 29.59
CA GLU A 186 -26.25 -33.51 30.11
C GLU A 186 -25.64 -33.54 31.52
N GLY A 187 -26.52 -33.61 32.52
CA GLY A 187 -26.15 -33.43 33.93
C GLY A 187 -25.71 -31.99 34.23
N ASN A 188 -24.53 -31.82 34.84
CA ASN A 188 -23.93 -30.51 35.14
C ASN A 188 -22.93 -30.05 34.06
N SER A 189 -22.95 -30.66 32.88
CA SER A 189 -21.99 -30.37 31.80
C SER A 189 -22.71 -29.86 30.56
N THR A 190 -22.15 -28.83 29.93
CA THR A 190 -22.58 -28.34 28.62
C THR A 190 -21.73 -28.98 27.53
N PHE A 191 -22.40 -29.48 26.50
CA PHE A 191 -21.80 -30.11 25.34
C PHE A 191 -22.12 -29.31 24.07
N LEU A 192 -21.33 -29.52 23.04
CA LEU A 192 -21.45 -28.85 21.75
C LEU A 192 -21.53 -29.90 20.66
N ASN A 193 -22.61 -29.83 19.88
CA ASN A 193 -22.74 -30.50 18.59
C ASN A 193 -22.52 -29.47 17.49
N ILE A 194 -21.77 -29.86 16.47
CA ILE A 194 -21.58 -29.03 15.27
C ILE A 194 -22.33 -29.70 14.12
N ILE A 195 -23.27 -28.98 13.53
CA ILE A 195 -24.02 -29.43 12.36
C ILE A 195 -23.44 -28.73 11.14
N PHE A 196 -23.07 -29.52 10.13
CA PHE A 196 -22.62 -29.05 8.83
C PHE A 196 -23.69 -29.39 7.79
N ALA A 197 -24.34 -28.38 7.24
CA ALA A 197 -25.32 -28.52 6.16
C ALA A 197 -24.79 -27.88 4.88
N THR A 198 -24.70 -28.66 3.80
CA THR A 198 -24.30 -28.18 2.47
C THR A 198 -25.53 -28.06 1.59
N PHE A 199 -25.81 -26.85 1.13
CA PHE A 199 -26.86 -26.53 0.18
C PHE A 199 -26.25 -26.43 -1.21
N TYR A 200 -26.78 -27.21 -2.14
CA TYR A 200 -26.28 -27.29 -3.50
C TYR A 200 -27.13 -26.43 -4.45
N PRO A 201 -26.56 -25.86 -5.53
CA PRO A 201 -27.31 -25.05 -6.50
C PRO A 201 -28.51 -25.77 -7.16
N ASN A 202 -28.50 -27.11 -7.17
CA ASN A 202 -29.59 -27.93 -7.69
C ASN A 202 -30.77 -28.09 -6.70
N GLY A 203 -30.73 -27.42 -5.54
CA GLY A 203 -31.76 -27.46 -4.50
C GLY A 203 -31.65 -28.63 -3.52
N THR A 204 -30.68 -29.53 -3.69
CA THR A 204 -30.43 -30.61 -2.72
C THR A 204 -29.68 -30.11 -1.49
N ILE A 205 -29.83 -30.83 -0.38
CA ILE A 205 -29.14 -30.54 0.89
C ILE A 205 -28.52 -31.84 1.40
N SER A 206 -27.26 -31.78 1.85
CA SER A 206 -26.65 -32.84 2.65
C SER A 206 -26.28 -32.31 4.03
N ALA A 207 -26.41 -33.12 5.08
CA ALA A 207 -26.10 -32.69 6.44
C ALA A 207 -25.30 -33.76 7.19
N LYS A 208 -24.39 -33.30 8.05
CA LYS A 208 -23.61 -34.13 8.97
C LYS A 208 -23.63 -33.52 10.36
N ILE A 209 -23.68 -34.35 11.39
CA ILE A 209 -23.51 -33.93 12.78
C ILE A 209 -22.17 -34.44 13.32
N GLN A 210 -21.46 -33.57 14.00
CA GLN A 210 -20.24 -33.89 14.73
C GLN A 210 -20.48 -33.73 16.23
N GLU A 211 -20.49 -34.87 16.92
CA GLU A 211 -20.44 -34.93 18.37
C GLU A 211 -18.99 -34.88 18.85
N ARG A 212 -18.76 -34.39 20.08
CA ARG A 212 -17.44 -34.18 20.69
C ARG A 212 -16.43 -35.29 20.36
N ASN A 213 -15.30 -34.91 19.76
CA ASN A 213 -14.17 -35.78 19.39
C ASN A 213 -14.51 -36.95 18.44
N ASN A 214 -15.73 -37.01 17.92
CA ASN A 214 -16.15 -38.02 16.96
C ASN A 214 -16.02 -37.48 15.53
N PRO A 215 -15.81 -38.36 14.53
CA PRO A 215 -15.96 -38.00 13.14
C PRO A 215 -17.41 -37.57 12.82
N PRO A 216 -17.63 -36.62 11.89
CA PRO A 216 -18.98 -36.25 11.46
C PRO A 216 -19.73 -37.44 10.83
N ILE A 217 -20.97 -37.68 11.25
CA ILE A 217 -21.86 -38.72 10.69
C ILE A 217 -23.00 -38.10 9.88
N PRO A 218 -23.45 -38.72 8.76
CA PRO A 218 -24.57 -38.23 7.97
C PRO A 218 -25.88 -38.13 8.77
N MET A 219 -26.71 -37.13 8.46
CA MET A 219 -28.06 -36.97 9.00
C MET A 219 -29.10 -37.23 7.91
N ASP A 220 -29.98 -38.22 8.11
CA ASP A 220 -31.01 -38.58 7.13
C ASP A 220 -32.22 -37.63 7.11
N ASN A 221 -32.47 -36.91 8.21
CA ASN A 221 -33.66 -36.04 8.38
C ASN A 221 -33.27 -34.64 8.88
N TYR A 222 -32.41 -33.93 8.16
CA TYR A 222 -32.10 -32.54 8.48
C TYR A 222 -33.25 -31.61 8.08
N THR A 223 -33.78 -30.86 9.04
CA THR A 223 -34.77 -29.80 8.82
C THR A 223 -34.04 -28.47 8.79
N THR A 224 -34.13 -27.74 7.67
CA THR A 224 -33.50 -26.44 7.50
C THR A 224 -34.47 -25.30 7.80
N THR A 225 -33.94 -24.22 8.36
CA THR A 225 -34.63 -22.93 8.53
C THR A 225 -34.45 -22.01 7.32
N TYR A 226 -33.48 -22.29 6.46
CA TYR A 226 -33.13 -21.47 5.29
C TYR A 226 -33.25 -22.27 4.00
N SER A 227 -33.66 -21.61 2.92
CA SER A 227 -33.51 -22.07 1.54
C SER A 227 -32.14 -21.66 0.95
N TYR A 228 -31.77 -22.28 -0.17
CA TYR A 228 -30.55 -21.91 -0.90
C TYR A 228 -30.61 -20.45 -1.36
N GLU A 229 -31.76 -20.03 -1.90
CA GLU A 229 -31.99 -18.68 -2.41
C GLU A 229 -31.96 -17.62 -1.29
N GLU A 230 -32.54 -17.92 -0.12
CA GLU A 230 -32.45 -17.03 1.05
C GLU A 230 -30.99 -16.84 1.48
N LEU A 231 -30.21 -17.93 1.61
CA LEU A 231 -28.80 -17.84 1.97
C LEU A 231 -28.02 -17.04 0.92
N LEU A 232 -28.19 -17.37 -0.36
CA LEU A 232 -27.49 -16.71 -1.45
C LEU A 232 -27.82 -15.21 -1.53
N SER A 233 -29.06 -14.82 -1.29
CA SER A 233 -29.48 -13.41 -1.27
C SER A 233 -28.84 -12.59 -0.13
N ASN A 234 -28.31 -13.26 0.90
CA ASN A 234 -27.59 -12.65 2.02
C ASN A 234 -26.05 -12.80 1.88
N ARG A 235 -25.55 -13.26 0.73
CA ARG A 235 -24.11 -13.31 0.46
C ARG A 235 -23.52 -11.89 0.53
N PRO A 236 -22.50 -11.62 1.35
CA PRO A 236 -21.76 -10.36 1.28
C PRO A 236 -21.01 -10.24 -0.06
N PHE A 237 -20.69 -9.02 -0.47
CA PHE A 237 -19.90 -8.76 -1.68
C PHE A 237 -20.62 -9.26 -2.95
N GLN A 238 -21.86 -8.84 -3.16
CA GLN A 238 -22.64 -9.27 -4.35
C GLN A 238 -22.22 -8.52 -5.61
N THR A 239 -21.73 -7.29 -5.45
CA THR A 239 -21.35 -6.40 -6.55
C THR A 239 -20.01 -5.73 -6.26
N CYS A 240 -19.34 -5.24 -7.31
CA CYS A 240 -18.11 -4.47 -7.17
C CYS A 240 -18.32 -3.21 -6.32
N ASP A 241 -19.46 -2.54 -6.44
CA ASP A 241 -19.80 -1.35 -5.65
C ASP A 241 -19.89 -1.70 -4.16
N GLU A 242 -20.68 -2.72 -3.80
CA GLU A 242 -20.82 -3.17 -2.41
C GLU A 242 -19.47 -3.60 -1.81
N THR A 243 -18.63 -4.28 -2.59
CA THR A 243 -17.30 -4.68 -2.15
C THR A 243 -16.39 -3.49 -1.93
N THR A 244 -16.46 -2.49 -2.80
CA THR A 244 -15.67 -1.28 -2.67
C THR A 244 -16.08 -0.51 -1.42
N ASP A 245 -17.38 -0.29 -1.22
CA ASP A 245 -17.92 0.40 -0.05
C ASP A 245 -17.47 -0.29 1.25
N MET A 246 -17.61 -1.63 1.32
CA MET A 246 -17.18 -2.40 2.49
C MET A 246 -15.67 -2.31 2.72
N PHE A 247 -14.87 -2.38 1.66
CA PHE A 247 -13.42 -2.27 1.74
C PHE A 247 -13.00 -0.89 2.26
N VAL A 248 -13.52 0.18 1.65
CA VAL A 248 -13.21 1.57 1.98
C VAL A 248 -13.68 1.91 3.40
N ASP A 249 -14.94 1.64 3.74
CA ASP A 249 -15.51 1.97 5.05
C ASP A 249 -14.76 1.28 6.19
N CYS A 250 -14.42 -0.01 6.01
CA CYS A 250 -13.75 -0.78 7.04
C CYS A 250 -12.32 -0.27 7.29
N HIS A 251 -11.56 0.03 6.24
CA HIS A 251 -10.18 0.47 6.38
C HIS A 251 -10.08 1.93 6.81
N ASN A 252 -10.98 2.80 6.32
CA ASN A 252 -11.13 4.16 6.81
C ASN A 252 -11.46 4.17 8.30
N SER A 253 -12.43 3.37 8.73
CA SER A 253 -12.76 3.22 10.15
C SER A 253 -11.57 2.75 10.99
N ASN A 254 -10.72 1.86 10.46
CA ASN A 254 -9.52 1.37 11.14
C ASN A 254 -8.43 2.45 11.25
N LEU A 255 -8.28 3.30 10.23
CA LEU A 255 -7.38 4.45 10.28
C LEU A 255 -7.81 5.41 11.39
N GLU A 256 -9.09 5.81 11.38
CA GLU A 256 -9.69 6.69 12.38
C GLU A 256 -9.72 6.09 13.79
N ARG A 257 -9.71 4.76 13.91
CA ARG A 257 -9.86 4.04 15.18
C ARG A 257 -8.82 4.45 16.21
N GLY A 258 -9.27 5.33 17.10
CA GLY A 258 -8.51 5.82 18.23
C GLY A 258 -7.52 6.94 17.92
N MET A 259 -7.73 7.66 16.82
CA MET A 259 -7.24 9.03 16.63
C MET A 259 -7.98 10.00 17.57
N TYR A 260 -8.00 9.73 18.88
CA TYR A 260 -8.59 10.61 19.90
C TYR A 260 -7.70 11.81 20.25
N LEU A 261 -6.55 11.95 19.57
CA LEU A 261 -5.47 12.82 20.02
C LEU A 261 -5.42 14.18 19.30
N ASN A 262 -6.27 14.45 18.29
CA ASN A 262 -6.16 15.63 17.43
C ASN A 262 -4.72 15.84 16.90
N ILE A 263 -3.97 14.74 16.69
CA ILE A 263 -2.64 14.78 16.09
C ILE A 263 -2.84 14.55 14.60
N ASP A 264 -2.47 15.56 13.81
CA ASP A 264 -2.41 15.46 12.36
C ASP A 264 -1.05 14.85 11.98
N PHE A 265 -1.07 13.71 11.28
CA PHE A 265 0.13 13.02 10.83
C PHE A 265 -0.15 12.31 9.51
N THR A 266 0.86 12.26 8.65
CA THR A 266 0.78 11.55 7.37
C THR A 266 0.62 10.05 7.61
N THR A 267 -0.35 9.45 6.95
CA THR A 267 -0.58 8.01 6.97
C THR A 267 0.01 7.35 5.72
N PHE A 268 0.79 6.30 5.93
CA PHE A 268 1.42 5.52 4.88
C PHE A 268 0.83 4.11 4.86
N THR A 269 0.74 3.53 3.67
CA THR A 269 0.67 2.07 3.48
C THR A 269 1.58 1.66 2.32
N SER A 270 1.71 0.36 2.10
CA SER A 270 2.34 -0.17 0.90
C SER A 270 1.46 -1.26 0.31
N ASP A 271 1.45 -1.37 -1.01
CA ASP A 271 0.69 -2.40 -1.71
C ASP A 271 1.38 -2.76 -3.03
N TYR A 272 0.94 -3.84 -3.67
CA TYR A 272 1.39 -4.30 -4.97
C TYR A 272 0.30 -4.25 -6.05
N ALA A 273 -0.92 -3.82 -5.71
CA ALA A 273 -2.00 -3.58 -6.66
C ALA A 273 -3.06 -2.65 -6.05
N LEU A 274 -4.04 -2.23 -6.87
CA LEU A 274 -5.29 -1.62 -6.40
C LEU A 274 -5.14 -0.32 -5.57
N TYR A 275 -4.05 0.43 -5.79
CA TYR A 275 -3.71 1.67 -5.07
C TYR A 275 -4.82 2.72 -5.01
N TRP A 276 -5.69 2.77 -6.04
CA TRP A 276 -6.84 3.65 -6.08
C TRP A 276 -7.70 3.53 -4.83
N PHE A 277 -7.98 2.30 -4.41
CA PHE A 277 -8.88 2.00 -3.29
C PHE A 277 -8.22 2.21 -1.94
N ASP A 278 -6.90 2.04 -1.84
CA ASP A 278 -6.15 2.42 -0.63
C ASP A 278 -6.23 3.95 -0.41
N TYR A 279 -6.13 4.78 -1.45
CA TYR A 279 -6.33 6.22 -1.28
C TYR A 279 -7.77 6.56 -0.88
N LEU A 280 -8.77 5.88 -1.43
CA LEU A 280 -10.17 6.04 -1.01
C LEU A 280 -10.37 5.65 0.46
N CYS A 281 -9.61 4.69 0.99
CA CYS A 281 -9.62 4.37 2.43
C CYS A 281 -9.13 5.53 3.30
N GLY A 282 -8.44 6.52 2.75
CA GLY A 282 -7.99 7.73 3.46
C GLY A 282 -6.49 7.83 3.69
N TYR A 283 -5.68 6.96 3.09
CA TYR A 283 -4.21 7.06 3.17
C TYR A 283 -3.69 8.32 2.48
N ASP A 284 -2.61 8.89 3.02
CA ASP A 284 -1.95 10.07 2.44
C ASP A 284 -0.87 9.70 1.44
N VAL A 285 -0.15 8.62 1.74
CA VAL A 285 0.95 8.10 0.94
C VAL A 285 0.81 6.61 0.72
N ILE A 286 0.90 6.19 -0.53
CA ILE A 286 1.04 4.78 -0.90
C ILE A 286 2.44 4.53 -1.43
N LEU A 287 3.09 3.51 -0.87
CA LEU A 287 4.36 2.98 -1.35
C LEU A 287 4.06 1.79 -2.28
N THR A 288 4.26 1.95 -3.59
CA THR A 288 4.18 0.81 -4.52
C THR A 288 5.31 -0.17 -4.21
N GLN A 289 4.95 -1.44 -4.04
CA GLN A 289 5.89 -2.52 -3.81
C GLN A 289 6.51 -2.97 -5.13
N VAL A 290 7.78 -2.63 -5.33
CA VAL A 290 8.55 -3.01 -6.52
C VAL A 290 9.27 -4.32 -6.24
N GLY A 291 8.76 -5.43 -6.78
CA GLY A 291 9.26 -6.77 -6.50
C GLY A 291 8.74 -7.84 -7.47
N TRP A 292 8.97 -9.11 -7.15
CA TRP A 292 8.36 -10.29 -7.81
C TRP A 292 8.36 -10.32 -9.35
N ASN A 293 9.37 -9.72 -9.98
CA ASN A 293 9.46 -9.53 -11.44
C ASN A 293 8.24 -8.81 -12.07
N HIS A 294 7.53 -8.00 -11.29
CA HIS A 294 6.53 -7.09 -11.82
C HIS A 294 7.18 -6.07 -12.76
N THR A 295 6.40 -5.57 -13.71
CA THR A 295 6.84 -4.55 -14.65
C THR A 295 6.74 -3.19 -13.97
N LEU A 296 7.87 -2.54 -13.70
CA LEU A 296 7.93 -1.29 -12.94
C LEU A 296 7.05 -0.19 -13.58
N GLU A 297 7.03 -0.12 -14.90
CA GLU A 297 6.20 0.85 -15.64
C GLU A 297 4.71 0.68 -15.35
N HIS A 298 4.25 -0.55 -15.17
CA HIS A 298 2.86 -0.84 -14.84
C HIS A 298 2.51 -0.40 -13.42
N ASP A 299 3.35 -0.75 -12.46
CA ASP A 299 3.11 -0.42 -11.05
C ASP A 299 3.12 1.11 -10.86
N ILE A 300 4.05 1.81 -11.53
CA ILE A 300 4.09 3.28 -11.57
C ILE A 300 2.84 3.86 -12.22
N ALA A 301 2.40 3.34 -13.37
CA ALA A 301 1.22 3.87 -14.04
C ALA A 301 -0.04 3.80 -13.16
N LEU A 302 -0.21 2.72 -12.39
CA LEU A 302 -1.31 2.56 -11.45
C LEU A 302 -1.19 3.51 -10.24
N VAL A 303 -0.05 3.52 -9.53
CA VAL A 303 0.09 4.30 -8.29
C VAL A 303 0.13 5.80 -8.55
N ARG A 304 0.87 6.22 -9.60
CA ARG A 304 1.00 7.63 -9.97
C ARG A 304 -0.34 8.17 -10.50
N GLY A 305 -1.04 7.39 -11.32
CA GLY A 305 -2.38 7.76 -11.81
C GLY A 305 -3.37 7.98 -10.67
N ALA A 306 -3.41 7.07 -9.69
CA ALA A 306 -4.24 7.21 -8.51
C ALA A 306 -3.86 8.44 -7.67
N ALA A 307 -2.57 8.61 -7.38
CA ALA A 307 -2.06 9.74 -6.59
C ALA A 307 -2.36 11.10 -7.26
N ASN A 308 -2.09 11.23 -8.57
CA ASN A 308 -2.31 12.44 -9.34
C ASN A 308 -3.78 12.86 -9.38
N LEU A 309 -4.69 11.90 -9.54
CA LEU A 309 -6.12 12.21 -9.62
C LEU A 309 -6.68 12.61 -8.26
N GLN A 310 -6.29 11.91 -7.20
CA GLN A 310 -6.76 12.14 -5.84
C GLN A 310 -5.96 13.22 -5.09
N ASN A 311 -4.99 13.86 -5.74
CA ASN A 311 -4.11 14.89 -5.17
C ASN A 311 -3.40 14.41 -3.89
N LYS A 312 -2.79 13.23 -3.99
CA LYS A 312 -2.06 12.53 -2.93
C LYS A 312 -0.61 12.31 -3.34
N GLU A 313 0.20 11.87 -2.39
CA GLU A 313 1.62 11.60 -2.60
C GLU A 313 1.85 10.09 -2.73
N TRP A 314 2.91 9.68 -3.40
CA TRP A 314 3.26 8.27 -3.55
C TRP A 314 4.77 8.06 -3.45
N GLY A 315 5.17 6.80 -3.25
CA GLY A 315 6.56 6.39 -3.22
C GLY A 315 6.76 4.97 -3.72
N ALA A 316 8.00 4.51 -3.77
CA ALA A 316 8.34 3.13 -4.03
C ALA A 316 8.99 2.48 -2.80
N ILE A 317 8.57 1.25 -2.49
CA ILE A 317 9.28 0.35 -1.58
C ILE A 317 9.77 -0.87 -2.35
N ILE A 318 11.08 -0.94 -2.57
CA ILE A 318 11.72 -2.01 -3.32
C ILE A 318 11.81 -3.24 -2.41
N THR A 319 11.12 -4.30 -2.79
CA THR A 319 10.94 -5.51 -1.99
C THR A 319 11.55 -6.74 -2.68
N TRP A 320 11.19 -7.93 -2.20
CA TRP A 320 11.76 -9.19 -2.66
C TRP A 320 11.57 -9.41 -4.16
N LYS A 321 12.67 -9.71 -4.84
CA LYS A 321 12.66 -10.34 -6.16
C LYS A 321 12.62 -11.86 -6.07
N TYR A 322 13.24 -12.41 -5.03
CA TYR A 322 13.40 -13.86 -4.83
C TYR A 322 12.86 -14.29 -3.46
N ASN A 323 12.30 -15.50 -3.39
CA ASN A 323 11.85 -16.13 -2.13
C ASN A 323 12.98 -16.80 -1.34
N ASN A 324 14.22 -16.67 -1.82
CA ASN A 324 15.44 -17.18 -1.19
C ASN A 324 16.55 -16.16 -1.37
N LEU A 325 17.63 -16.31 -0.60
CA LEU A 325 18.86 -15.52 -0.78
C LEU A 325 19.22 -15.43 -2.27
N PRO A 326 19.52 -14.22 -2.80
CA PRO A 326 19.77 -12.96 -2.09
C PRO A 326 18.54 -12.13 -1.67
N TYR A 327 17.31 -12.60 -1.92
CA TYR A 327 16.02 -11.92 -1.72
C TYR A 327 15.80 -10.67 -2.57
N LEU A 328 16.66 -9.65 -2.43
CA LEU A 328 16.61 -8.42 -3.21
C LEU A 328 17.25 -8.62 -4.59
N ASP A 329 16.97 -7.68 -5.50
CA ASP A 329 17.64 -7.60 -6.80
C ASP A 329 19.08 -7.09 -6.66
N THR A 330 19.83 -7.05 -7.77
CA THR A 330 21.20 -6.52 -7.78
C THR A 330 21.24 -5.03 -7.44
N GLY A 331 22.39 -4.53 -6.99
CA GLY A 331 22.57 -3.10 -6.72
C GLY A 331 22.26 -2.21 -7.93
N GLU A 332 22.64 -2.64 -9.14
CA GLU A 332 22.34 -1.93 -10.39
C GLU A 332 20.83 -1.83 -10.66
N ALA A 333 20.09 -2.93 -10.43
CA ALA A 333 18.64 -2.93 -10.60
C ALA A 333 17.95 -2.00 -9.58
N ILE A 334 18.39 -2.03 -8.32
CA ILE A 334 17.88 -1.13 -7.27
C ILE A 334 18.14 0.34 -7.62
N LEU A 335 19.35 0.67 -8.09
CA LEU A 335 19.67 2.03 -8.55
C LEU A 335 18.72 2.48 -9.67
N ASN A 336 18.47 1.62 -10.65
CA ASN A 336 17.55 1.92 -11.75
C ASN A 336 16.10 2.09 -11.25
N GLN A 337 15.64 1.25 -10.33
CA GLN A 337 14.30 1.33 -9.74
C GLN A 337 14.12 2.65 -8.96
N LEU A 338 15.08 3.02 -8.11
CA LEU A 338 15.06 4.30 -7.38
C LEU A 338 15.08 5.50 -8.33
N THR A 339 15.93 5.46 -9.36
CA THR A 339 16.02 6.53 -10.38
C THR A 339 14.71 6.68 -11.15
N THR A 340 14.08 5.56 -11.51
CA THR A 340 12.81 5.56 -12.23
C THR A 340 11.69 6.13 -11.35
N ALA A 341 11.59 5.71 -10.09
CA ALA A 341 10.62 6.26 -9.15
C ALA A 341 10.82 7.78 -8.98
N TYR A 342 12.06 8.24 -8.76
CA TYR A 342 12.39 9.67 -8.64
C TYR A 342 11.99 10.47 -9.88
N THR A 343 12.42 10.03 -11.07
CA THR A 343 12.15 10.74 -12.33
C THR A 343 10.68 10.74 -12.72
N THR A 344 9.88 9.80 -12.22
CA THR A 344 8.41 9.74 -12.44
C THR A 344 7.59 10.42 -11.36
N GLY A 345 8.24 11.05 -10.36
CA GLY A 345 7.58 11.93 -9.40
C GLY A 345 7.26 11.30 -8.05
N ALA A 346 7.78 10.09 -7.75
CA ALA A 346 7.70 9.54 -6.40
C ALA A 346 8.34 10.52 -5.40
N LYS A 347 7.78 10.62 -4.19
CA LYS A 347 8.35 11.39 -3.09
C LYS A 347 9.24 10.55 -2.17
N TYR A 348 9.05 9.24 -2.18
CA TYR A 348 9.77 8.29 -1.33
C TYR A 348 10.40 7.17 -2.15
N GLY A 349 11.63 6.78 -1.80
CA GLY A 349 12.32 5.59 -2.32
C GLY A 349 12.94 4.79 -1.19
N ILE A 350 12.38 3.61 -0.90
CA ILE A 350 12.71 2.82 0.29
C ILE A 350 13.16 1.43 -0.13
N ILE A 351 14.23 0.89 0.48
CA ILE A 351 14.58 -0.54 0.33
C ILE A 351 14.05 -1.34 1.52
N PHE A 352 13.24 -2.36 1.23
CA PHE A 352 12.71 -3.28 2.22
C PHE A 352 13.78 -4.28 2.68
N ASN A 353 14.01 -4.35 3.99
CA ASN A 353 15.12 -5.06 4.62
C ASN A 353 14.57 -6.05 5.64
N TYR A 354 13.88 -7.07 5.13
CA TYR A 354 13.32 -8.15 5.92
C TYR A 354 13.53 -9.48 5.21
N ALA A 355 13.84 -10.52 5.97
CA ALA A 355 13.57 -11.91 5.62
C ALA A 355 13.39 -12.68 6.92
N GLN A 356 12.58 -13.75 6.91
CA GLN A 356 12.29 -14.51 8.12
C GLN A 356 13.56 -15.08 8.79
N ASN A 357 14.59 -15.37 8.00
CA ASN A 357 15.87 -15.90 8.45
C ASN A 357 17.02 -14.87 8.43
N MET A 358 16.72 -13.57 8.32
CA MET A 358 17.74 -12.54 8.33
C MET A 358 18.46 -12.52 9.69
N THR A 359 19.74 -12.12 9.69
CA THR A 359 20.54 -12.02 10.92
C THR A 359 21.44 -10.80 10.88
N GLY A 360 21.77 -10.26 12.06
CA GLY A 360 22.66 -9.11 12.20
C GLY A 360 22.03 -7.80 11.74
N PRO A 361 22.83 -6.71 11.77
CA PRO A 361 22.31 -5.34 11.66
C PRO A 361 21.78 -4.97 10.28
N TYR A 362 22.19 -5.68 9.23
CA TYR A 362 21.91 -5.31 7.84
C TYR A 362 20.87 -6.21 7.16
N GLY A 363 20.34 -7.21 7.87
CA GLY A 363 19.23 -8.04 7.38
C GLY A 363 19.52 -8.71 6.03
N THR A 364 18.77 -8.32 4.99
CA THR A 364 18.91 -8.80 3.61
C THR A 364 19.81 -7.90 2.74
N LEU A 365 20.21 -6.72 3.25
CA LEU A 365 21.05 -5.79 2.51
C LEU A 365 22.47 -6.31 2.34
N GLN A 366 23.01 -6.15 1.14
CA GLN A 366 24.37 -6.50 0.76
C GLN A 366 25.16 -5.24 0.40
N GLU A 367 26.49 -5.37 0.28
CA GLU A 367 27.35 -4.22 -0.04
C GLU A 367 26.94 -3.52 -1.34
N GLU A 368 26.50 -4.28 -2.35
CA GLU A 368 26.01 -3.70 -3.61
C GLU A 368 24.76 -2.81 -3.44
N HIS A 369 23.89 -3.08 -2.46
CA HIS A 369 22.71 -2.24 -2.21
C HIS A 369 23.10 -0.92 -1.52
N PHE A 370 24.12 -0.95 -0.65
CA PHE A 370 24.66 0.27 -0.06
C PHE A 370 25.35 1.15 -1.10
N VAL A 371 26.12 0.53 -2.01
CA VAL A 371 26.72 1.22 -3.16
C VAL A 371 25.64 1.85 -4.05
N ALA A 372 24.53 1.14 -4.31
CA ALA A 372 23.42 1.66 -5.09
C ALA A 372 22.76 2.89 -4.45
N LEU A 373 22.55 2.88 -3.13
CA LEU A 373 22.05 4.05 -2.39
C LEU A 373 23.01 5.24 -2.46
N GLU A 374 24.31 4.99 -2.28
CA GLU A 374 25.34 6.03 -2.38
C GLU A 374 25.44 6.64 -3.79
N GLN A 375 25.35 5.80 -4.83
CA GLN A 375 25.29 6.26 -6.22
C GLN A 375 24.02 7.05 -6.49
N PHE A 376 22.85 6.57 -6.06
CA PHE A 376 21.60 7.29 -6.21
C PHE A 376 21.68 8.68 -5.54
N TRP A 377 22.21 8.74 -4.32
CA TRP A 377 22.39 10.01 -3.62
C TRP A 377 23.28 10.98 -4.40
N ASN A 378 24.49 10.54 -4.79
CA ASN A 378 25.49 11.42 -5.39
C ASN A 378 25.22 11.74 -6.86
N ASP A 379 24.70 10.79 -7.64
CA ASP A 379 24.63 10.89 -9.10
C ASP A 379 23.21 11.24 -9.59
N VAL A 380 22.17 11.03 -8.77
CA VAL A 380 20.78 11.35 -9.10
C VAL A 380 20.27 12.54 -8.28
N LEU A 381 20.29 12.47 -6.94
CA LEU A 381 19.72 13.54 -6.11
C LEU A 381 20.55 14.83 -6.13
N GLN A 382 21.88 14.73 -6.19
CA GLN A 382 22.76 15.91 -6.28
C GLN A 382 22.95 16.41 -7.72
N ASN A 383 22.36 15.75 -8.72
CA ASN A 383 22.53 16.10 -10.11
C ASN A 383 21.49 17.15 -10.56
N PRO A 384 21.91 18.40 -10.87
CA PRO A 384 20.98 19.46 -11.24
C PRO A 384 20.30 19.25 -12.61
N GLU A 385 20.81 18.34 -13.43
CA GLU A 385 20.21 17.99 -14.73
C GLU A 385 19.07 16.99 -14.59
N LEU A 386 19.04 16.20 -13.51
CA LEU A 386 18.00 15.20 -13.23
C LEU A 386 16.98 15.76 -12.24
N LYS A 387 15.77 16.05 -12.75
CA LYS A 387 14.67 16.56 -11.95
C LYS A 387 13.71 15.45 -11.56
N GLN A 388 13.27 15.48 -10.31
CA GLN A 388 12.14 14.69 -9.83
C GLN A 388 10.91 14.99 -10.70
N GLY A 389 10.16 13.96 -11.09
CA GLY A 389 8.97 14.13 -11.92
C GLY A 389 9.25 14.70 -13.32
N SER A 390 10.48 14.58 -13.83
CA SER A 390 10.81 14.97 -15.21
C SER A 390 10.10 14.13 -16.27
N ILE A 391 9.58 12.96 -15.89
CA ILE A 391 8.72 12.11 -16.71
C ILE A 391 7.29 12.20 -16.15
N SER A 392 6.45 12.94 -16.86
CA SER A 392 5.01 13.08 -16.57
C SER A 392 4.17 12.20 -17.49
N SER A 393 2.94 11.90 -17.08
CA SER A 393 1.98 11.23 -17.95
C SER A 393 1.52 12.13 -19.10
N GLU A 394 1.38 11.54 -20.28
CA GLU A 394 0.82 12.15 -21.50
C GLU A 394 -0.54 11.53 -21.83
N ALA A 395 -0.72 10.26 -21.48
CA ALA A 395 -1.94 9.49 -21.72
C ALA A 395 -2.43 8.81 -20.43
N VAL A 396 -3.73 8.53 -20.40
CA VAL A 396 -4.35 7.77 -19.32
C VAL A 396 -5.26 6.65 -19.87
N LEU A 397 -5.19 5.47 -19.26
CA LEU A 397 -6.18 4.42 -19.40
C LEU A 397 -7.17 4.49 -18.22
N VAL A 398 -8.44 4.69 -18.53
CA VAL A 398 -9.54 4.75 -17.55
C VAL A 398 -10.22 3.38 -17.48
N LEU A 399 -10.14 2.75 -16.32
CA LEU A 399 -10.76 1.48 -15.96
C LEU A 399 -12.22 1.68 -15.54
N PRO A 400 -13.08 0.64 -15.59
CA PRO A 400 -14.44 0.75 -15.09
C PRO A 400 -14.45 1.06 -13.59
N ASN A 401 -15.42 1.86 -13.16
CA ASN A 401 -15.60 2.18 -11.74
C ASN A 401 -15.69 0.89 -10.90
N ASN A 402 -15.03 0.87 -9.74
CA ASN A 402 -15.04 -0.21 -8.75
C ASN A 402 -14.55 -1.59 -9.24
N TYR A 403 -14.06 -1.69 -10.48
CA TYR A 403 -13.61 -2.93 -11.10
C TYR A 403 -12.19 -3.30 -10.67
N ALA A 404 -12.01 -3.64 -9.39
CA ALA A 404 -10.71 -3.90 -8.78
C ALA A 404 -10.08 -5.23 -9.24
N TRP A 405 -9.72 -5.28 -10.51
CA TRP A 405 -9.09 -6.39 -11.16
C TRP A 405 -7.58 -6.34 -10.92
N GLY A 406 -6.98 -7.47 -10.52
CA GLY A 406 -5.58 -7.49 -10.10
C GLY A 406 -4.57 -7.14 -11.20
N MET A 407 -4.92 -7.27 -12.48
CA MET A 407 -4.10 -6.84 -13.63
C MET A 407 -2.68 -7.44 -13.72
N ARG A 408 -2.35 -8.51 -12.97
CA ARG A 408 -1.03 -9.17 -13.02
C ARG A 408 -0.93 -10.18 -14.16
N LYS A 409 -2.08 -10.70 -14.59
CA LYS A 409 -2.26 -11.66 -15.69
C LYS A 409 -3.69 -11.55 -16.23
N PRO A 410 -4.00 -12.05 -17.45
CA PRO A 410 -5.34 -11.95 -18.03
C PRO A 410 -6.43 -12.63 -17.18
N GLU A 411 -6.09 -13.72 -16.49
CA GLU A 411 -7.02 -14.51 -15.67
C GLU A 411 -6.97 -14.11 -14.19
N ASP A 412 -6.47 -12.92 -13.87
CA ASP A 412 -6.46 -12.42 -12.49
C ASP A 412 -7.89 -12.18 -12.00
N THR A 413 -8.07 -12.17 -10.69
CA THR A 413 -9.41 -12.04 -10.08
C THR A 413 -9.83 -10.58 -9.93
N ILE A 414 -11.14 -10.36 -9.89
CA ILE A 414 -11.75 -9.08 -9.50
C ILE A 414 -12.04 -9.16 -8.00
N TRP A 415 -11.44 -8.26 -7.21
CA TRP A 415 -11.54 -8.22 -5.74
C TRP A 415 -11.16 -9.53 -5.02
N GLY A 416 -10.49 -10.48 -5.69
CA GLY A 416 -10.28 -11.83 -5.12
C GLY A 416 -11.54 -12.68 -5.00
N LEU A 417 -12.66 -12.25 -5.61
CA LEU A 417 -14.00 -12.81 -5.43
C LEU A 417 -14.59 -13.38 -6.72
N TRP A 418 -14.31 -12.72 -7.86
CA TRP A 418 -14.83 -13.11 -9.16
C TRP A 418 -13.70 -13.45 -10.12
N GLU A 419 -13.98 -14.40 -11.01
CA GLU A 419 -13.09 -14.71 -12.14
C GLU A 419 -13.04 -13.52 -13.11
N ALA A 420 -11.95 -13.44 -13.89
CA ALA A 420 -11.86 -12.52 -15.01
C ALA A 420 -13.04 -12.67 -15.97
N ASP A 421 -13.55 -11.55 -16.47
CA ASP A 421 -14.66 -11.51 -17.43
C ASP A 421 -14.22 -10.88 -18.76
N GLU A 422 -15.17 -10.62 -19.66
CA GLU A 422 -14.90 -10.01 -20.97
C GLU A 422 -14.22 -8.62 -20.85
N GLN A 423 -14.47 -7.88 -19.76
CA GLN A 423 -13.83 -6.59 -19.52
C GLN A 423 -12.36 -6.77 -19.17
N SER A 424 -12.01 -7.80 -18.38
CA SER A 424 -10.61 -8.12 -18.05
C SER A 424 -9.78 -8.33 -19.32
N GLU A 425 -10.29 -9.10 -20.28
CA GLU A 425 -9.59 -9.36 -21.56
C GLU A 425 -9.39 -8.06 -22.36
N GLN A 426 -10.42 -7.22 -22.45
CA GLN A 426 -10.35 -5.94 -23.16
C GLN A 426 -9.36 -4.98 -22.48
N ILE A 427 -9.41 -4.85 -21.16
CA ILE A 427 -8.50 -4.01 -20.37
C ILE A 427 -7.07 -4.52 -20.52
N TRP A 428 -6.85 -5.84 -20.49
CA TRP A 428 -5.52 -6.43 -20.69
C TRP A 428 -4.90 -6.02 -22.03
N ALA A 429 -5.69 -6.07 -23.11
CA ALA A 429 -5.24 -5.68 -24.44
C ALA A 429 -4.86 -4.20 -24.50
N TRP A 430 -5.74 -3.33 -23.99
CA TRP A 430 -5.48 -1.88 -23.91
C TRP A 430 -4.25 -1.56 -23.09
N ARG A 431 -4.13 -2.11 -21.87
CA ARG A 431 -3.00 -1.89 -20.98
C ARG A 431 -1.68 -2.25 -21.64
N ASN A 432 -1.61 -3.41 -22.31
CA ASN A 432 -0.37 -3.82 -22.97
C ASN A 432 -0.03 -2.97 -24.20
N TYR A 433 -1.03 -2.61 -25.00
CA TYR A 433 -0.83 -1.70 -26.13
C TYR A 433 -0.33 -0.33 -25.66
N LEU A 434 -0.97 0.27 -24.66
CA LEU A 434 -0.63 1.60 -24.16
C LEU A 434 0.69 1.62 -23.41
N LEU A 435 1.03 0.58 -22.63
CA LEU A 435 2.35 0.51 -22.01
C LEU A 435 3.47 0.34 -23.05
N GLN A 436 3.19 -0.34 -24.17
CA GLN A 436 4.15 -0.43 -25.27
C GLN A 436 4.34 0.92 -25.97
N GLU A 437 3.27 1.70 -26.15
CA GLU A 437 3.30 2.99 -26.85
C GLU A 437 3.87 4.11 -25.96
N TYR A 438 3.41 4.21 -24.71
CA TYR A 438 3.67 5.34 -23.82
C TYR A 438 4.67 5.02 -22.69
N GLY A 439 4.89 3.75 -22.33
CA GLY A 439 5.78 3.38 -21.23
C GLY A 439 5.50 4.14 -19.93
N LEU A 440 6.52 4.82 -19.39
CA LEU A 440 6.41 5.64 -18.16
C LEU A 440 5.58 6.93 -18.34
N ASN A 441 5.15 7.27 -19.56
CA ASN A 441 4.24 8.39 -19.83
C ASN A 441 2.76 7.98 -19.79
N LEU A 442 2.43 6.75 -19.37
CA LEU A 442 1.06 6.29 -19.14
C LEU A 442 0.70 6.39 -17.66
N ASP A 443 -0.52 6.85 -17.36
CA ASP A 443 -1.20 6.58 -16.09
C ASP A 443 -2.38 5.61 -16.30
N ILE A 444 -2.73 4.84 -15.27
CA ILE A 444 -3.89 3.96 -15.25
C ILE A 444 -4.72 4.31 -14.03
N VAL A 445 -6.01 4.59 -14.24
CA VAL A 445 -6.90 5.16 -13.23
C VAL A 445 -8.29 4.52 -13.30
N TYR A 446 -9.13 4.74 -12.31
CA TYR A 446 -10.51 4.28 -12.32
C TYR A 446 -11.46 5.40 -12.73
N GLU A 447 -12.53 5.04 -13.43
CA GLU A 447 -13.64 5.95 -13.68
C GLU A 447 -14.28 6.32 -12.34
N ASP A 448 -14.20 7.59 -11.96
CA ASP A 448 -14.80 8.10 -10.74
C ASP A 448 -15.24 9.56 -10.96
N PRO A 449 -16.55 9.88 -10.83
CA PRO A 449 -17.04 11.24 -10.99
C PRO A 449 -16.43 12.26 -10.02
N GLU A 450 -15.91 11.84 -8.87
CA GLU A 450 -15.24 12.73 -7.92
C GLU A 450 -13.81 13.10 -8.37
N PHE A 451 -13.23 12.29 -9.25
CA PHE A 451 -11.86 12.45 -9.76
C PHE A 451 -11.84 12.48 -11.31
N PRO A 452 -12.40 13.53 -11.92
CA PRO A 452 -12.47 13.64 -13.38
C PRO A 452 -11.07 13.66 -14.02
N VAL A 453 -10.96 12.98 -15.15
CA VAL A 453 -9.72 12.90 -15.96
C VAL A 453 -9.59 14.05 -16.95
N GLU A 454 -10.70 14.73 -17.25
CA GLU A 454 -10.73 15.87 -18.14
C GLU A 454 -9.79 16.97 -17.62
N GLU A 455 -9.07 17.62 -18.53
CA GLU A 455 -8.11 18.70 -18.24
C GLU A 455 -6.82 18.27 -17.52
N LYS A 456 -6.70 17.02 -17.03
CA LYS A 456 -5.46 16.50 -16.44
C LYS A 456 -4.56 15.76 -17.42
N TYR A 457 -5.13 15.18 -18.48
CA TYR A 457 -4.41 14.38 -19.47
C TYR A 457 -4.69 14.87 -20.90
N ASP A 458 -3.65 14.83 -21.74
CA ASP A 458 -3.78 15.21 -23.15
C ASP A 458 -4.54 14.15 -23.97
N THR A 459 -4.34 12.87 -23.62
CA THR A 459 -4.98 11.74 -24.30
C THR A 459 -5.67 10.82 -23.28
N VAL A 460 -6.95 10.53 -23.49
CA VAL A 460 -7.77 9.68 -22.61
C VAL A 460 -8.29 8.49 -23.38
N PHE A 461 -7.97 7.29 -22.90
CA PHE A 461 -8.48 6.02 -23.42
C PHE A 461 -9.40 5.40 -22.39
N TYR A 462 -10.64 5.08 -22.79
CA TYR A 462 -11.56 4.35 -21.93
C TYR A 462 -11.50 2.86 -22.26
N TRP A 463 -11.53 2.02 -21.23
CA TRP A 463 -11.48 0.56 -21.34
C TRP A 463 -12.45 -0.03 -22.37
N ASN A 464 -13.63 0.58 -22.56
CA ASN A 464 -14.70 0.12 -23.44
C ASN A 464 -14.57 0.58 -24.90
N GLN A 465 -13.52 1.34 -25.24
CA GLN A 465 -13.24 1.73 -26.62
C GLN A 465 -12.68 0.57 -27.44
N THR A 466 -12.84 0.64 -28.76
CA THR A 466 -12.24 -0.31 -29.70
C THR A 466 -10.78 0.08 -29.97
N LEU A 467 -9.87 -0.89 -29.84
CA LEU A 467 -8.43 -0.74 -30.11
C LEU A 467 -8.14 -0.34 -31.56
#